data_AF-A0AAX6FBD3-F1
#
_entry.id   AF-A0AAX6FBD3-F1
#
_cell.length_a   1.000
_cell.length_b   1.000
_cell.length_c   1.000
_cell.angle_alpha   90.00
_cell.angle_beta   90.00
_cell.angle_gamma   90.00
#
_symmetry.space_group_name_H-M   'P 1'
#
loop_
_entity.id
_entity.type
_entity.pdbx_description
1 polymer ?
#
loop_
_entity_poly.entity_id
_entity_poly.type
_entity_poly.pdbx_seq_one_letter_code
_entity_poly.pdbx_strand_id
1 'polypeptide(L)'
;MRNVILSAFPRNMRLPDPSTPNLKIDLLAEISQPPRILSDVIGALKEKQIKIDTDEYMKTKPEGSTFLTELKHRLLLSQNEANLAGTVYNVPLINSLVLYVGMQAIQQLQSKPATQHASTQQMTQNPPMDIFLVSAAMDIFQTLINNLDTEGRYLFLNAVANQLRYPNNHTHYFSFVLLFLFAEASQEIVQEQITRVLLERLIVNRPHPWGLLITFIELIKNPRYSFWSRSFTRCAPEIERLFESVLRSCGGAKAADDGMVTGGIPDGNH
;
A
#
# COMPACT_ATOMS: atom_id res chain seq x y z
N MET A 1 -15.27 -6.17 8.76
CA MET A 1 -15.52 -7.13 7.65
C MET A 1 -14.48 -7.04 6.52
N ARG A 2 -14.13 -5.86 6.00
CA ARG A 2 -13.16 -5.70 4.89
C ARG A 2 -11.84 -6.48 5.07
N ASN A 3 -11.24 -6.40 6.26
CA ASN A 3 -10.01 -7.13 6.56
C ASN A 3 -10.14 -8.65 6.39
N VAL A 4 -11.29 -9.24 6.72
CA VAL A 4 -11.52 -10.68 6.55
C VAL A 4 -11.38 -11.07 5.08
N ILE A 5 -11.97 -10.26 4.18
CA ILE A 5 -11.92 -10.48 2.74
C ILE A 5 -10.50 -10.24 2.20
N LEU A 6 -9.85 -9.14 2.60
CA LEU A 6 -8.52 -8.78 2.11
C LEU A 6 -7.39 -9.65 2.68
N SER A 7 -7.64 -10.34 3.79
CA SER A 7 -6.70 -11.31 4.37
C SER A 7 -6.83 -12.71 3.75
N ALA A 8 -7.79 -12.95 2.87
CA ALA A 8 -7.90 -14.23 2.18
C ALA A 8 -6.76 -14.41 1.16
N PHE A 9 -6.20 -15.62 1.09
CA PHE A 9 -5.08 -15.97 0.20
C PHE A 9 -5.21 -17.42 -0.29
N PRO A 10 -4.51 -17.81 -1.38
CA PRO A 10 -4.58 -19.17 -1.91
C PRO A 10 -4.15 -20.23 -0.88
N ARG A 11 -4.92 -21.31 -0.73
CA ARG A 11 -4.68 -22.35 0.31
C ARG A 11 -3.29 -22.99 0.26
N ASN A 12 -2.69 -23.06 -0.93
CA ASN A 12 -1.39 -23.70 -1.13
C ASN A 12 -0.20 -22.72 -0.98
N MET A 13 -0.47 -21.46 -0.63
CA MET A 13 0.57 -20.45 -0.40
C MET A 13 0.99 -20.46 1.06
N ARG A 14 2.31 -20.38 1.30
CA ARG A 14 2.88 -20.14 2.62
C ARG A 14 3.27 -18.67 2.72
N LEU A 15 2.60 -17.94 3.60
CA LEU A 15 2.91 -16.53 3.83
C LEU A 15 4.23 -16.43 4.62
N PRO A 16 5.23 -15.68 4.13
CA PRO A 16 6.38 -15.30 4.94
C PRO A 16 5.90 -14.52 6.16
N ASP A 17 6.48 -14.77 7.33
CA ASP A 17 6.14 -14.01 8.53
C ASP A 17 6.61 -12.55 8.37
N PRO A 18 5.71 -11.55 8.41
CA PRO A 18 6.08 -10.13 8.32
C PRO A 18 7.08 -9.67 9.39
N SER A 19 7.17 -10.40 10.51
CA SER A 19 8.08 -10.11 11.62
C SER A 19 9.51 -10.62 11.41
N THR A 20 9.74 -11.40 10.36
CA THR A 20 11.07 -11.93 10.03
C THR A 20 12.07 -10.79 9.84
N PRO A 21 13.15 -10.71 10.64
CA PRO A 21 14.16 -9.67 10.46
C PRO A 21 14.78 -9.73 9.06
N ASN A 22 14.94 -8.57 8.43
CA ASN A 22 15.54 -8.43 7.09
C ASN A 22 14.83 -9.26 6.00
N LEU A 23 13.50 -9.43 6.10
CA LEU A 23 12.70 -10.07 5.06
C LEU A 23 12.88 -9.34 3.73
N LYS A 24 13.47 -10.01 2.75
CA LYS A 24 13.69 -9.47 1.40
C LYS A 24 12.49 -9.76 0.52
N ILE A 25 11.50 -8.88 0.55
CA ILE A 25 10.25 -9.02 -0.21
C ILE A 25 10.52 -9.15 -1.71
N ASP A 26 11.52 -8.42 -2.22
CA ASP A 26 11.90 -8.44 -3.65
C ASP A 26 12.44 -9.79 -4.14
N LEU A 27 12.77 -10.72 -3.23
CA LEU A 27 13.22 -12.07 -3.57
C LEU A 27 12.11 -13.11 -3.59
N LEU A 28 10.88 -12.74 -3.20
CA LEU A 28 9.75 -13.65 -3.24
C LEU A 28 9.30 -13.85 -4.68
N ALA A 29 9.27 -15.10 -5.15
CA ALA A 29 8.84 -15.41 -6.52
C ALA A 29 7.40 -14.95 -6.79
N GLU A 30 6.55 -14.98 -5.77
CA GLU A 30 5.14 -14.63 -5.83
C GLU A 30 4.89 -13.18 -6.22
N ILE A 31 5.80 -12.24 -5.92
CA ILE A 31 5.62 -10.81 -6.26
C ILE A 31 5.66 -10.57 -7.77
N SER A 32 6.09 -11.54 -8.57
CA SER A 32 6.04 -11.46 -10.03
C SER A 32 4.67 -11.89 -10.59
N GLN A 33 3.85 -12.57 -9.80
CA GLN A 33 2.63 -13.24 -10.25
C GLN A 33 1.39 -12.37 -10.01
N PRO A 34 0.48 -12.28 -10.99
CA PRO A 34 -0.76 -11.53 -10.82
C PRO A 34 -1.77 -12.27 -9.93
N PRO A 35 -2.54 -11.55 -9.09
CA PRO A 35 -3.66 -12.13 -8.39
C PRO A 35 -4.83 -12.40 -9.37
N ARG A 36 -5.68 -13.36 -9.04
CA ARG A 36 -6.91 -13.62 -9.82
C ARG A 36 -7.96 -12.55 -9.50
N ILE A 37 -8.43 -11.84 -10.52
CA ILE A 37 -9.52 -10.85 -10.43
C ILE A 37 -10.67 -11.34 -11.29
N LEU A 38 -11.84 -11.55 -10.67
CA LEU A 38 -13.06 -12.02 -11.34
C LEU A 38 -14.13 -10.94 -11.46
N SER A 39 -13.91 -9.77 -10.86
CA SER A 39 -14.82 -8.64 -10.92
C SER A 39 -14.61 -7.83 -12.19
N ASP A 40 -15.66 -7.16 -12.67
CA ASP A 40 -15.54 -6.21 -13.77
C ASP A 40 -14.83 -4.92 -13.30
N VAL A 41 -13.53 -4.83 -13.55
CA VAL A 41 -12.72 -3.66 -13.25
C VAL A 41 -13.04 -2.50 -14.21
N ILE A 42 -13.44 -2.81 -15.44
CA ILE A 42 -13.49 -1.86 -16.55
C ILE A 42 -14.87 -1.20 -16.68
N GLY A 43 -15.93 -1.84 -16.18
CA GLY A 43 -17.31 -1.36 -16.26
C GLY A 43 -17.49 0.11 -15.91
N ALA A 44 -17.07 0.52 -14.71
CA ALA A 44 -17.19 1.92 -14.26
C ALA A 44 -16.38 2.90 -15.13
N LEU A 45 -15.21 2.48 -15.64
CA LEU A 45 -14.38 3.32 -16.52
C LEU A 45 -15.03 3.55 -17.89
N LYS A 46 -15.71 2.52 -18.42
CA LYS A 46 -16.46 2.61 -19.67
C LYS A 46 -17.72 3.46 -19.51
N GLU A 47 -18.47 3.24 -18.43
CA GLU A 47 -19.70 3.99 -18.14
C GLU A 47 -19.43 5.50 -18.07
N LYS A 48 -18.33 5.90 -17.43
CA LYS A 48 -17.92 7.31 -17.32
C LYS A 48 -17.01 7.78 -18.45
N GLN A 49 -16.86 6.97 -19.51
CA GLN A 49 -16.09 7.29 -20.73
C GLN A 49 -14.65 7.76 -20.47
N ILE A 50 -14.03 7.31 -19.37
CA ILE A 50 -12.68 7.73 -18.96
C ILE A 50 -11.60 6.73 -19.37
N LYS A 51 -12.00 5.51 -19.76
CA LYS A 51 -11.06 4.43 -20.10
C LYS A 51 -10.13 4.82 -21.26
N ILE A 52 -10.69 5.40 -22.34
CA ILE A 52 -9.94 5.75 -23.54
C ILE A 52 -8.89 6.81 -23.20
N ASP A 53 -9.30 7.88 -22.54
CA ASP A 53 -8.40 8.96 -22.10
C ASP A 53 -7.31 8.43 -21.15
N THR A 54 -7.67 7.52 -20.24
CA THR A 54 -6.69 6.86 -19.35
C THR A 54 -5.68 6.03 -20.15
N ASP A 55 -6.13 5.24 -21.12
CA ASP A 55 -5.25 4.42 -21.97
C ASP A 55 -4.33 5.27 -22.83
N GLU A 56 -4.85 6.36 -23.40
CA GLU A 56 -4.09 7.30 -24.19
C GLU A 56 -3.02 7.97 -23.33
N TYR A 57 -3.40 8.53 -22.18
CA TYR A 57 -2.47 9.17 -21.25
C TYR A 57 -1.36 8.20 -20.79
N MET A 58 -1.72 6.95 -20.46
CA MET A 58 -0.78 5.91 -20.05
C MET A 58 0.20 5.48 -21.15
N LYS A 59 -0.12 5.70 -22.43
CA LYS A 59 0.71 5.31 -23.58
C LYS A 59 1.55 6.45 -24.13
N THR A 60 0.93 7.61 -24.34
CA THR A 60 1.53 8.71 -25.12
C THR A 60 1.96 9.89 -24.26
N LYS A 61 1.43 10.03 -23.04
CA LYS A 61 1.65 11.20 -22.18
C LYS A 61 1.57 12.53 -22.96
N PRO A 62 0.42 12.82 -23.61
CA PRO A 62 0.36 13.94 -24.54
C PRO A 62 0.58 15.27 -23.81
N GLU A 63 1.50 16.08 -24.32
CA GLU A 63 1.76 17.43 -23.81
C GLU A 63 0.49 18.28 -23.93
N GLY A 64 0.14 19.02 -22.88
CA GLY A 64 -1.07 19.86 -22.85
C GLY A 64 -2.39 19.10 -22.67
N SER A 65 -2.36 17.80 -22.35
CA SER A 65 -3.57 17.04 -22.03
C SER A 65 -4.35 17.65 -20.86
N THR A 66 -5.66 17.87 -21.03
CA THR A 66 -6.56 18.28 -19.95
C THR A 66 -7.02 17.10 -19.09
N PHE A 67 -6.62 15.87 -19.42
CA PHE A 67 -7.09 14.67 -18.74
C PHE A 67 -6.87 14.74 -17.22
N LEU A 68 -5.64 15.07 -16.79
CA LEU A 68 -5.30 15.16 -15.36
C LEU A 68 -6.01 16.32 -14.66
N THR A 69 -6.17 17.46 -15.33
CA THR A 69 -6.83 18.63 -14.73
C THR A 69 -8.34 18.41 -14.58
N GLU A 70 -8.96 17.68 -15.50
CA GLU A 70 -10.37 17.29 -15.45
C GLU A 70 -10.63 16.07 -14.56
N LEU A 71 -9.60 15.29 -14.23
CA LEU A 71 -9.73 14.00 -13.56
C LEU A 71 -10.54 14.09 -12.26
N LYS A 72 -10.27 15.09 -11.43
CA LYS A 72 -11.02 15.33 -10.20
C LYS A 72 -12.52 15.49 -10.48
N HIS A 73 -12.89 16.32 -11.44
CA HIS A 73 -14.28 16.58 -11.79
C HIS A 73 -14.96 15.32 -12.33
N ARG A 74 -14.25 14.52 -13.14
CA ARG A 74 -14.76 13.25 -13.69
C ARG A 74 -15.00 12.18 -12.62
N LEU A 75 -14.38 12.30 -11.45
CA LEU A 75 -14.62 11.42 -10.30
C LEU A 75 -15.84 11.81 -9.45
N LEU A 76 -16.47 12.96 -9.71
CA LEU A 76 -17.63 13.41 -8.97
C LEU A 76 -18.93 12.80 -9.50
N LEU A 77 -19.88 12.63 -8.59
CA LEU A 77 -21.26 12.26 -8.88
C LEU A 77 -22.11 13.50 -9.17
N SER A 78 -23.21 13.30 -9.90
CA SER A 78 -24.26 14.33 -9.94
C SER A 78 -24.89 14.51 -8.56
N GLN A 79 -25.55 15.64 -8.32
CA GLN A 79 -26.15 15.94 -7.01
C GLN A 79 -27.13 14.85 -6.54
N ASN A 80 -27.93 14.29 -7.45
CA ASN A 80 -28.90 13.25 -7.13
C ASN A 80 -28.22 11.94 -6.74
N GLU A 81 -27.19 11.52 -7.49
CA GLU A 81 -26.40 10.33 -7.17
C GLU A 81 -25.64 10.50 -5.84
N ALA A 82 -25.09 11.71 -5.60
CA ALA A 82 -24.36 12.01 -4.38
C ALA A 82 -25.23 11.89 -3.12
N ASN A 83 -26.47 12.39 -3.19
CA ASN A 83 -27.44 12.29 -2.10
C ASN A 83 -27.77 10.82 -1.75
N LEU A 84 -27.83 9.94 -2.77
CA LEU A 84 -28.08 8.51 -2.57
C LEU A 84 -26.84 7.77 -2.06
N ALA A 85 -25.66 8.14 -2.54
CA ALA A 85 -24.40 7.51 -2.16
C ALA A 85 -23.88 7.97 -0.78
N GLY A 86 -24.33 9.12 -0.30
CA GLY A 86 -23.82 9.76 0.92
C GLY A 86 -22.41 10.36 0.75
N THR A 87 -21.96 10.54 -0.49
CA THR A 87 -20.67 11.10 -0.86
C THR A 87 -20.78 11.76 -2.24
N VAL A 88 -20.01 12.81 -2.48
CA VAL A 88 -19.92 13.46 -3.81
C VAL A 88 -19.05 12.68 -4.79
N TYR A 89 -18.34 11.64 -4.32
CA TYR A 89 -17.39 10.88 -5.13
C TYR A 89 -17.97 9.57 -5.67
N ASN A 90 -17.64 9.25 -6.91
CA ASN A 90 -17.97 7.96 -7.50
C ASN A 90 -16.97 6.89 -7.01
N VAL A 91 -17.27 6.29 -5.86
CA VAL A 91 -16.40 5.29 -5.21
C VAL A 91 -16.09 4.09 -6.11
N PRO A 92 -17.06 3.47 -6.83
CA PRO A 92 -16.75 2.42 -7.80
C PRO A 92 -15.74 2.86 -8.86
N LEU A 93 -15.90 4.06 -9.42
CA LEU A 93 -14.98 4.61 -10.42
C LEU A 93 -13.58 4.81 -9.86
N ILE A 94 -13.44 5.37 -8.65
CA ILE A 94 -12.13 5.54 -8.00
C ILE A 94 -11.44 4.18 -7.82
N ASN A 95 -12.17 3.18 -7.32
CA ASN A 95 -11.64 1.82 -7.15
C ASN A 95 -11.19 1.21 -8.48
N SER A 96 -12.02 1.32 -9.51
CA SER A 96 -11.73 0.82 -10.85
C SER A 96 -10.52 1.53 -11.47
N LEU A 97 -10.45 2.86 -11.37
CA LEU A 97 -9.35 3.66 -11.92
C LEU A 97 -8.02 3.26 -11.27
N VAL A 98 -7.97 3.22 -9.94
CA VAL A 98 -6.75 2.88 -9.20
C VAL A 98 -6.25 1.48 -9.57
N LEU A 99 -7.14 0.50 -9.54
CA LEU A 99 -6.78 -0.88 -9.88
C LEU A 99 -6.34 -1.01 -11.35
N TYR A 100 -7.08 -0.39 -12.28
CA TYR A 100 -6.77 -0.44 -13.70
C TYR A 100 -5.44 0.22 -14.04
N VAL A 101 -5.17 1.42 -13.52
CA VAL A 101 -3.90 2.13 -13.72
C VAL A 101 -2.73 1.30 -13.19
N GLY A 102 -2.88 0.69 -12.01
CA GLY A 102 -1.84 -0.20 -11.47
C GLY A 102 -1.64 -1.46 -12.31
N MET A 103 -2.71 -2.09 -12.82
CA MET A 103 -2.60 -3.24 -13.73
C MET A 103 -1.85 -2.87 -15.03
N GLN A 104 -2.16 -1.72 -15.61
CA GLN A 104 -1.47 -1.23 -16.81
C GLN A 104 0.00 -0.92 -16.52
N ALA A 105 0.31 -0.28 -15.39
CA ALA A 105 1.68 0.01 -14.99
C ALA A 105 2.52 -1.26 -14.80
N ILE A 106 1.99 -2.27 -14.11
CA ILE A 106 2.65 -3.56 -13.92
C ILE A 106 2.91 -4.25 -15.27
N GLN A 107 1.93 -4.23 -16.17
CA GLN A 107 2.09 -4.79 -17.51
C GLN A 107 3.22 -4.08 -18.30
N GLN A 108 3.30 -2.75 -18.22
CA GLN A 108 4.38 -1.98 -18.85
C GLN A 108 5.75 -2.31 -18.25
N LEU A 109 5.86 -2.44 -16.92
CA LEU A 109 7.10 -2.83 -16.24
C LEU A 109 7.59 -4.22 -16.69
N GLN A 110 6.68 -5.18 -16.82
CA GLN A 110 7.00 -6.53 -17.27
C GLN A 110 7.37 -6.61 -18.76
N SER A 111 6.90 -5.66 -19.57
CA SER A 111 7.17 -5.61 -21.02
C SER A 111 8.52 -4.98 -21.38
N LYS A 112 9.15 -4.24 -20.47
CA LYS A 112 10.48 -3.66 -20.70
C LYS A 112 11.52 -4.80 -20.70
N PRO A 113 12.36 -4.94 -21.74
CA PRO A 113 13.37 -6.00 -21.79
C PRO A 113 14.33 -5.87 -20.60
N ALA A 114 14.75 -7.03 -20.07
CA ALA A 114 15.57 -7.22 -18.87
C ALA A 114 16.97 -6.57 -18.86
N THR A 115 17.26 -5.62 -19.75
CA THR A 115 18.52 -4.87 -19.83
C THR A 115 18.67 -3.78 -18.77
N GLN A 116 17.64 -3.54 -17.95
CA GLN A 116 17.72 -2.70 -16.73
C GLN A 116 17.57 -3.49 -15.42
N HIS A 117 17.48 -4.82 -15.48
CA HIS A 117 17.78 -5.66 -14.32
C HIS A 117 19.30 -5.78 -14.23
N ALA A 118 19.95 -4.71 -13.79
CA ALA A 118 21.36 -4.77 -13.42
C ALA A 118 21.55 -5.93 -12.43
N SER A 119 22.32 -6.92 -12.88
CA SER A 119 23.08 -7.89 -12.08
C SER A 119 22.49 -8.27 -10.71
N THR A 120 21.91 -9.47 -10.67
CA THR A 120 21.50 -10.26 -9.50
C THR A 120 22.62 -10.55 -8.48
N GLN A 121 23.74 -9.82 -8.47
CA GLN A 121 24.89 -10.09 -7.59
C GLN A 121 25.47 -8.88 -6.85
N GLN A 122 24.99 -7.64 -7.06
CA GLN A 122 25.50 -6.48 -6.28
C GLN A 122 24.43 -5.42 -5.98
N MET A 123 23.22 -5.84 -5.55
CA MET A 123 22.26 -4.89 -4.96
C MET A 123 22.72 -4.52 -3.54
N THR A 124 23.20 -3.29 -3.40
CA THR A 124 23.18 -2.53 -2.15
C THR A 124 21.78 -2.60 -1.54
N GLN A 125 21.69 -2.50 -0.21
CA GLN A 125 20.50 -2.87 0.59
C GLN A 125 19.19 -2.12 0.30
N ASN A 126 19.11 -1.27 -0.72
CA ASN A 126 17.89 -0.58 -1.13
C ASN A 126 17.88 -0.45 -2.67
N PRO A 127 17.01 -1.15 -3.43
CA PRO A 127 16.83 -0.82 -4.84
C PRO A 127 16.43 0.65 -4.98
N PRO A 128 16.93 1.38 -6.00
CA PRO A 128 16.46 2.73 -6.26
C PRO A 128 14.95 2.70 -6.55
N MET A 129 14.20 3.58 -5.87
CA MET A 129 12.74 3.70 -6.01
C MET A 129 12.31 3.84 -7.48
N ASP A 130 13.20 4.28 -8.37
CA ASP A 130 12.92 4.55 -9.77
C ASP A 130 12.53 3.33 -10.61
N ILE A 131 12.89 2.11 -10.18
CA ILE A 131 12.68 0.88 -10.97
C ILE A 131 11.18 0.60 -11.21
N PHE A 132 10.32 0.96 -10.26
CA PHE A 132 8.87 0.73 -10.36
C PHE A 132 8.09 1.96 -10.85
N LEU A 133 8.78 3.06 -11.19
CA LEU A 133 8.14 4.29 -11.67
C LEU A 133 7.72 4.15 -13.13
N VAL A 134 6.47 3.75 -13.35
CA VAL A 134 5.77 4.10 -14.59
C VAL A 134 5.30 5.52 -14.46
N SER A 135 6.05 6.45 -15.05
CA SER A 135 5.82 7.89 -14.89
C SER A 135 4.36 8.29 -15.16
N ALA A 136 3.71 7.78 -16.22
CA ALA A 136 2.31 8.10 -16.51
C ALA A 136 1.33 7.67 -15.40
N ALA A 137 1.53 6.48 -14.82
CA ALA A 137 0.70 5.99 -13.72
C ALA A 137 0.92 6.85 -12.47
N MET A 138 2.17 7.23 -12.22
CA MET A 138 2.50 8.07 -11.08
C MET A 138 1.99 9.50 -11.22
N ASP A 139 1.99 10.07 -12.43
CA ASP A 139 1.39 11.38 -12.69
C ASP A 139 -0.11 11.36 -12.34
N ILE A 140 -0.84 10.29 -12.68
CA ILE A 140 -2.25 10.11 -12.30
C ILE A 140 -2.39 10.06 -10.77
N PHE A 141 -1.65 9.19 -10.08
CA PHE A 141 -1.77 9.05 -8.63
C PHE A 141 -1.33 10.30 -7.85
N GLN A 142 -0.27 10.98 -8.30
CA GLN A 142 0.16 12.26 -7.74
C GLN A 142 -0.89 13.37 -7.97
N THR A 143 -1.51 13.40 -9.15
CA THR A 143 -2.62 14.31 -9.43
C THR A 143 -3.78 14.05 -8.47
N LEU A 144 -4.16 12.78 -8.27
CA LEU A 144 -5.25 12.43 -7.35
C LEU A 144 -4.92 12.82 -5.91
N ILE A 145 -3.74 12.47 -5.39
CA ILE A 145 -3.41 12.77 -3.99
C ILE A 145 -3.26 14.28 -3.72
N ASN A 146 -2.85 15.07 -4.71
CA ASN A 146 -2.63 16.51 -4.52
C ASN A 146 -3.89 17.35 -4.76
N ASN A 147 -4.79 16.92 -5.66
CA ASN A 147 -5.94 17.74 -6.07
C ASN A 147 -7.25 17.35 -5.39
N LEU A 148 -7.37 16.11 -4.88
CA LEU A 148 -8.55 15.68 -4.13
C LEU A 148 -8.59 16.34 -2.75
N ASP A 149 -9.80 16.57 -2.25
CA ASP A 149 -9.99 17.04 -0.87
C ASP A 149 -9.76 15.89 0.12
N THR A 150 -10.02 16.12 1.40
CA THR A 150 -9.79 15.12 2.46
C THR A 150 -10.57 13.83 2.21
N GLU A 151 -11.83 13.92 1.77
CA GLU A 151 -12.69 12.77 1.49
C GLU A 151 -12.21 12.00 0.26
N GLY A 152 -11.97 12.68 -0.85
CA GLY A 152 -11.47 12.07 -2.08
C GLY A 152 -10.12 11.38 -1.88
N ARG A 153 -9.19 12.03 -1.15
CA ARG A 153 -7.90 11.42 -0.79
C ARG A 153 -8.10 10.16 0.05
N TYR A 154 -9.00 10.19 1.03
CA TYR A 154 -9.31 9.02 1.84
C TYR A 154 -9.84 7.85 1.00
N LEU A 155 -10.75 8.11 0.05
CA LEU A 155 -11.29 7.11 -0.87
C LEU A 155 -10.20 6.54 -1.81
N PHE A 156 -9.37 7.41 -2.38
CA PHE A 156 -8.25 7.03 -3.24
C PHE A 156 -7.23 6.15 -2.50
N LEU A 157 -6.76 6.58 -1.32
CA LEU A 157 -5.83 5.81 -0.50
C LEU A 157 -6.43 4.48 -0.08
N ASN A 158 -7.74 4.44 0.20
CA ASN A 158 -8.45 3.21 0.49
C ASN A 158 -8.48 2.24 -0.70
N ALA A 159 -8.64 2.76 -1.93
CA ALA A 159 -8.59 1.98 -3.17
C ALA A 159 -7.19 1.40 -3.42
N VAL A 160 -6.13 2.13 -3.09
CA VAL A 160 -4.74 1.64 -3.13
C VAL A 160 -4.52 0.57 -2.06
N ALA A 161 -4.86 0.87 -0.81
CA ALA A 161 -4.67 -0.05 0.31
C ALA A 161 -5.52 -1.34 0.19
N ASN A 162 -6.60 -1.35 -0.62
CA ASN A 162 -7.34 -2.57 -0.96
C ASN A 162 -6.47 -3.62 -1.66
N GLN A 163 -5.41 -3.20 -2.32
CA GLN A 163 -4.56 -4.08 -3.11
C GLN A 163 -3.45 -4.71 -2.27
N LEU A 164 -3.22 -4.22 -1.05
CA LEU A 164 -2.26 -4.76 -0.09
C LEU A 164 -2.78 -6.06 0.55
N ARG A 165 -2.63 -7.18 -0.16
CA ARG A 165 -3.17 -8.49 0.23
C ARG A 165 -2.03 -9.49 0.47
N TYR A 166 -2.16 -10.73 0.02
CA TYR A 166 -1.08 -11.71 0.04
C TYR A 166 0.05 -11.35 -0.97
N PRO A 167 1.23 -11.98 -0.91
CA PRO A 167 2.30 -11.78 -1.89
C PRO A 167 1.82 -11.99 -3.34
N ASN A 168 1.80 -10.92 -4.13
CA ASN A 168 1.51 -10.89 -5.56
C ASN A 168 2.01 -9.55 -6.14
N ASN A 169 2.05 -9.43 -7.47
CA ASN A 169 2.57 -8.22 -8.12
C ASN A 169 1.74 -6.95 -7.85
N HIS A 170 0.43 -7.05 -7.61
CA HIS A 170 -0.39 -5.89 -7.23
C HIS A 170 -0.02 -5.43 -5.82
N THR A 171 0.06 -6.36 -4.86
CA THR A 171 0.46 -6.04 -3.48
C THR A 171 1.80 -5.32 -3.47
N HIS A 172 2.78 -5.84 -4.22
CA HIS A 172 4.11 -5.24 -4.30
C HIS A 172 4.08 -3.84 -4.94
N TYR A 173 3.43 -3.70 -6.09
CA TYR A 173 3.31 -2.41 -6.78
C TYR A 173 2.58 -1.36 -5.93
N PHE A 174 1.44 -1.68 -5.35
CA PHE A 174 0.66 -0.71 -4.55
C PHE A 174 1.29 -0.43 -3.18
N SER A 175 2.07 -1.35 -2.62
CA SER A 175 2.93 -1.07 -1.46
C SER A 175 3.96 -0.01 -1.82
N PHE A 176 4.64 -0.18 -2.96
CA PHE A 176 5.58 0.81 -3.48
C PHE A 176 4.91 2.17 -3.73
N VAL A 177 3.73 2.20 -4.37
CA VAL A 177 2.99 3.46 -4.61
C VAL A 177 2.72 4.21 -3.30
N LEU A 178 2.22 3.54 -2.24
CA LEU A 178 1.95 4.23 -0.97
C LEU A 178 3.21 4.80 -0.33
N LEU A 179 4.29 4.02 -0.32
CA LEU A 179 5.57 4.44 0.25
C LEU A 179 6.17 5.60 -0.54
N PHE A 180 6.06 5.57 -1.86
CA PHE A 180 6.48 6.67 -2.73
C PHE A 180 5.65 7.94 -2.47
N LEU A 181 4.32 7.84 -2.45
CA LEU A 181 3.44 8.97 -2.17
C LEU A 181 3.70 9.57 -0.78
N PHE A 182 4.07 8.75 0.21
CA PHE A 182 4.46 9.23 1.54
C PHE A 182 5.79 10.01 1.51
N ALA A 183 6.79 9.48 0.79
CA ALA A 183 8.11 10.10 0.70
C ALA A 183 8.09 11.43 -0.06
N GLU A 184 7.33 11.50 -1.16
CA GLU A 184 7.24 12.66 -2.05
C GLU A 184 6.13 13.65 -1.65
N ALA A 185 5.41 13.39 -0.55
CA ALA A 185 4.36 14.28 -0.09
C ALA A 185 4.92 15.65 0.31
N SER A 186 4.43 16.70 -0.36
CA SER A 186 4.77 18.09 -0.03
C SER A 186 4.01 18.62 1.19
N GLN A 187 2.87 18.01 1.53
CA GLN A 187 2.02 18.42 2.66
C GLN A 187 1.92 17.29 3.68
N GLU A 188 2.14 17.62 4.96
CA GLU A 188 2.12 16.63 6.05
C GLU A 188 0.75 15.95 6.19
N ILE A 189 -0.35 16.62 5.83
CA ILE A 189 -1.69 16.04 5.85
C ILE A 189 -1.82 14.81 4.93
N VAL A 190 -1.06 14.73 3.84
CA VAL A 190 -1.05 13.55 2.96
C VAL A 190 -0.38 12.37 3.68
N GLN A 191 0.73 12.62 4.37
CA GLN A 191 1.46 11.62 5.16
C GLN A 191 0.59 11.11 6.32
N GLU A 192 -0.11 12.01 6.99
CA GLU A 192 -1.07 11.67 8.04
C GLU A 192 -2.21 10.79 7.49
N GLN A 193 -2.80 11.14 6.35
CA GLN A 193 -3.89 10.35 5.75
C GLN A 193 -3.44 8.96 5.28
N ILE A 194 -2.25 8.83 4.69
CA ILE A 194 -1.65 7.53 4.36
C ILE A 194 -1.53 6.69 5.62
N THR A 195 -0.95 7.27 6.68
CA THR A 195 -0.77 6.61 7.98
C THR A 195 -2.11 6.18 8.56
N ARG A 196 -3.12 7.06 8.55
CA ARG A 196 -4.46 6.78 9.07
C ARG A 196 -5.13 5.63 8.34
N VAL A 197 -5.07 5.58 7.01
CA VAL A 197 -5.67 4.50 6.20
C VAL A 197 -5.02 3.14 6.48
N LEU A 198 -3.70 3.11 6.73
CA LEU A 198 -3.01 1.88 7.12
C LEU A 198 -3.39 1.50 8.56
N LEU A 199 -3.33 2.45 9.49
CA LEU A 199 -3.50 2.24 10.92
C LEU A 199 -4.92 1.83 11.29
N GLU A 200 -5.96 2.46 10.73
CA GLU A 200 -7.36 2.12 11.00
C GLU A 200 -7.68 0.65 10.67
N ARG A 201 -6.92 0.06 9.75
CA ARG A 201 -7.02 -1.35 9.37
C ARG A 201 -6.17 -2.27 10.24
N LEU A 202 -5.21 -1.76 10.99
CA LEU A 202 -4.34 -2.53 11.89
C LEU A 202 -4.84 -2.52 13.34
N ILE A 203 -5.57 -1.50 13.77
CA ILE A 203 -6.12 -1.41 15.13
C ILE A 203 -7.33 -2.30 15.38
N VAL A 204 -7.95 -2.81 14.32
CA VAL A 204 -9.10 -3.71 14.42
C VAL A 204 -8.65 -5.14 14.73
N ASN A 205 -9.59 -5.95 15.22
CA ASN A 205 -9.35 -7.37 15.45
C ASN A 205 -8.87 -8.08 14.18
N ARG A 206 -7.98 -9.06 14.39
CA ARG A 206 -7.47 -9.97 13.34
C ARG A 206 -8.62 -10.62 12.56
N PRO A 207 -8.40 -11.00 11.29
CA PRO A 207 -7.11 -11.04 10.58
C PRO A 207 -6.67 -9.69 9.99
N HIS A 208 -5.39 -9.59 9.65
CA HIS A 208 -4.79 -8.44 8.95
C HIS A 208 -4.18 -8.90 7.62
N PRO A 209 -4.37 -8.15 6.52
CA PRO A 209 -3.75 -8.49 5.24
C PRO A 209 -2.22 -8.44 5.33
N TRP A 210 -1.55 -9.43 4.74
CA TRP A 210 -0.08 -9.54 4.79
C TRP A 210 0.64 -8.29 4.25
N GLY A 211 0.24 -7.83 3.07
CA GLY A 211 0.81 -6.66 2.41
C GLY A 211 0.58 -5.38 3.20
N LEU A 212 -0.55 -5.26 3.90
CA LEU A 212 -0.83 -4.12 4.76
C LEU A 212 0.20 -4.03 5.90
N LEU A 213 0.47 -5.17 6.56
CA LEU A 213 1.49 -5.25 7.60
C LEU A 213 2.87 -4.91 7.05
N ILE A 214 3.24 -5.51 5.92
CA ILE A 214 4.53 -5.28 5.26
C ILE A 214 4.74 -3.81 4.91
N THR A 215 3.78 -3.17 4.24
CA THR A 215 3.86 -1.75 3.89
C THR A 215 3.99 -0.88 5.14
N PHE A 216 3.22 -1.19 6.18
CA PHE A 216 3.27 -0.42 7.42
C PHE A 216 4.59 -0.58 8.18
N ILE A 217 5.12 -1.81 8.28
CA ILE A 217 6.42 -2.11 8.88
C ILE A 217 7.54 -1.38 8.14
N GLU A 218 7.52 -1.41 6.81
CA GLU A 218 8.50 -0.70 5.98
C GLU A 218 8.47 0.81 6.24
N LEU A 219 7.26 1.39 6.27
CA LEU A 219 7.06 2.82 6.52
C LEU A 219 7.67 3.28 7.86
N ILE A 220 7.49 2.49 8.93
CA ILE A 220 7.93 2.88 10.28
C ILE A 220 9.37 2.48 10.61
N LYS A 221 9.92 1.46 9.95
CA LYS A 221 11.29 0.98 10.21
C LYS A 221 12.32 1.61 9.29
N ASN A 222 11.97 1.92 8.04
CA ASN A 222 12.94 2.47 7.10
C ASN A 222 13.18 3.96 7.39
N PRO A 223 14.42 4.35 7.78
CA PRO A 223 14.73 5.73 8.14
C PRO A 223 14.52 6.72 6.98
N ARG A 224 14.49 6.24 5.72
CA ARG A 224 14.22 7.07 4.53
C ARG A 224 12.91 7.86 4.67
N TYR A 225 11.88 7.29 5.30
CA TYR A 225 10.59 7.96 5.42
C TYR A 225 10.55 8.99 6.56
N SER A 226 11.50 8.92 7.50
CA SER A 226 11.53 9.78 8.69
C SER A 226 10.16 9.81 9.41
N PHE A 227 9.53 8.64 9.55
CA PHE A 227 8.16 8.52 10.07
C PHE A 227 8.04 9.12 11.48
N TRP A 228 8.93 8.73 12.39
CA TRP A 228 8.89 9.12 13.81
C TRP A 228 9.27 10.59 14.09
N SER A 229 9.70 11.34 13.07
CA SER A 229 9.93 12.79 13.18
C SER A 229 8.71 13.63 12.78
N ARG A 230 7.63 13.01 12.25
CA ARG A 230 6.41 13.72 11.84
C ARG A 230 5.56 14.10 13.05
N SER A 231 4.93 15.27 12.99
CA SER A 231 4.21 15.86 14.13
C SER A 231 3.02 15.00 14.56
N PHE A 232 2.27 14.44 13.60
CA PHE A 232 1.11 13.58 13.86
C PHE A 232 1.46 12.27 14.58
N THR A 233 2.72 11.82 14.55
CA THR A 233 3.13 10.59 15.26
C THR A 233 3.26 10.76 16.77
N ARG A 234 3.35 12.01 17.24
CA ARG A 234 3.54 12.38 18.65
C ARG A 234 2.44 13.30 19.18
N CYS A 235 1.34 13.43 18.45
CA CYS A 235 0.24 14.33 18.83
C CYS A 235 -0.48 13.86 20.10
N ALA A 236 -0.42 12.56 20.43
CA ALA A 236 -0.94 12.00 21.66
C ALA A 236 -0.14 10.74 22.08
N PRO A 237 0.11 10.52 23.39
CA PRO A 237 0.79 9.31 23.88
C PRO A 237 0.11 8.00 23.47
N GLU A 238 -1.21 8.01 23.30
CA GLU A 238 -1.99 6.85 22.85
C GLU A 238 -1.65 6.44 21.42
N ILE A 239 -1.42 7.43 20.53
CA ILE A 239 -1.06 7.20 19.13
C ILE A 239 0.36 6.62 19.04
N GLU A 240 1.29 7.15 19.83
CA GLU A 240 2.65 6.63 19.92
C GLU A 240 2.67 5.17 20.42
N ARG A 241 1.97 4.88 21.53
CA ARG A 241 1.83 3.52 22.07
C ARG A 241 1.17 2.57 21.07
N LEU A 242 0.21 3.06 20.29
CA LEU A 242 -0.46 2.27 19.27
C LEU A 242 0.52 1.84 18.17
N PHE A 243 1.35 2.76 17.68
CA PHE A 243 2.39 2.45 16.70
C PHE A 243 3.42 1.46 17.25
N GLU A 244 3.87 1.66 18.48
CA GLU A 244 4.76 0.70 19.15
C GLU A 244 4.11 -0.68 19.32
N SER A 245 2.83 -0.73 19.68
CA SER A 245 2.08 -1.98 19.85
C SER A 245 1.98 -2.74 18.52
N VAL A 246 1.69 -2.03 17.42
CA VAL A 246 1.70 -2.63 16.08
C VAL A 246 3.09 -3.16 15.75
N LEU A 247 4.16 -2.36 15.95
CA LEU A 247 5.54 -2.78 15.72
C LEU A 247 5.93 -4.02 16.54
N ARG A 248 5.57 -4.08 17.83
CA ARG A 248 5.83 -5.24 18.70
C ARG A 248 4.99 -6.45 18.29
N SER A 249 3.72 -6.27 17.94
CA SER A 249 2.86 -7.36 17.47
C SER A 249 3.31 -7.96 16.13
N CYS A 250 4.04 -7.15 15.35
CA CYS A 250 4.60 -7.51 14.04
C CYS A 250 6.12 -7.74 14.09
N GLY A 251 6.74 -7.82 15.26
CA GLY A 251 8.21 -7.80 15.39
C GLY A 251 8.77 -8.26 16.74
N GLY A 252 7.93 -8.67 17.68
CA GLY A 252 8.34 -9.12 19.00
C GLY A 252 8.22 -10.63 19.11
N ALA A 253 9.36 -11.32 19.04
CA ALA A 253 9.52 -12.51 19.85
C ALA A 253 9.12 -12.13 21.29
N LYS A 254 8.29 -12.94 21.93
CA LYS A 254 8.27 -12.94 23.40
C LYS A 254 9.73 -13.04 23.82
N ALA A 255 10.26 -12.02 24.48
CA ALA A 255 11.39 -12.26 25.36
C ALA A 255 10.93 -13.42 26.25
N ALA A 256 11.66 -14.54 26.19
CA ALA A 256 11.42 -15.66 27.07
C ALA A 256 11.38 -15.10 28.49
N ASP A 257 10.24 -15.28 29.14
CA ASP A 257 10.02 -14.91 30.52
C ASP A 257 11.12 -15.58 31.37
N ASP A 258 11.89 -14.75 32.07
CA ASP A 258 12.71 -15.17 33.20
C ASP A 258 11.76 -15.76 34.25
N GLY A 259 11.59 -17.08 34.19
CA GLY A 259 10.63 -17.80 35.00
C GLY A 259 11.14 -19.17 35.42
N MET A 260 12.37 -19.26 35.94
CA MET A 260 12.75 -20.40 36.77
C MET A 260 13.65 -19.97 37.94
N VAL A 261 13.00 -19.45 38.97
CA VAL A 261 13.52 -19.43 40.34
C VAL A 261 13.33 -20.83 40.92
N THR A 262 14.41 -21.49 41.36
CA THR A 262 14.65 -21.95 42.76
C THR A 262 15.64 -23.12 42.83
N GLY A 263 16.81 -22.87 43.43
CA GLY A 263 17.40 -23.71 44.48
C GLY A 263 17.79 -25.16 44.16
N GLY A 264 18.97 -25.36 43.57
CA GLY A 264 19.69 -26.63 43.66
C GLY A 264 20.48 -26.69 44.98
N ILE A 265 20.07 -27.61 45.86
CA ILE A 265 20.74 -27.99 47.12
C ILE A 265 22.11 -28.61 46.81
N PRO A 266 23.20 -28.33 47.54
CA PRO A 266 24.41 -29.13 47.44
C PRO A 266 24.24 -30.41 48.27
N ASP A 267 24.30 -31.57 47.60
CA ASP A 267 24.32 -32.87 48.25
C ASP A 267 25.58 -33.01 49.13
N GLY A 268 25.34 -33.29 50.41
CA GLY A 268 26.33 -33.74 51.37
C GLY A 268 26.16 -35.23 51.69
N ASN A 269 27.30 -35.90 51.88
CA ASN A 269 27.54 -37.23 52.45
C ASN A 269 27.14 -38.47 51.61
N HIS A 270 28.13 -39.16 51.04
CA HIS A 270 28.87 -40.25 51.70
C HIS A 270 30.13 -40.65 50.90
#